data_AF-A0A0C2CVH8-F1
#
_entry.id   AF-A0A0C2CVH8-F1
#
_cell.length_a   1.000
_cell.length_b   1.000
_cell.length_c   1.000
_cell.angle_alpha   90.00
_cell.angle_beta   90.00
_cell.angle_gamma   90.00
#
_symmetry.space_group_name_H-M   'P 1'
#
loop_
_entity.id
_entity.type
_entity.pdbx_description
1 polymer ?
#
loop_
_entity_poly.entity_id
_entity_poly.type
_entity_poly.pdbx_seq_one_letter_code
_entity_poly.pdbx_strand_id
1 'polypeptide(L)'
;MLAFMSRHGLALGLSRQPSEQWKQIAAALRSGAMAVFERQRALSKYSHGFPEIDLEDEPAAPEPIADELDVVDRRAVEYLAVGDFNFSTDRAVMLPGPSSEGELAGDDADGVALVAGLLAHLRQLDAARRVLVAGHTDAAGSFAHNLELSKRRAESVQLACDGDASGFADHAVAHGETADGQEVLRWTALRFGWGCDPGTVDNDDGPKTSAARQQFRDRFQAEFEEAAGTGLAFVRADWLAFFRLYEHDLAARLGVTATGLAQLRADLVWAKPPVLGCGEHWPEGAIRRSRVNRYDRRVELLCFEPDDLPSGAGDPPGGSVYGDPTYTWTPIRPGPGPHPLGGPCFELALMAEDLEGFGEDASLRLRGGPYDLRHAFADASRRGPHRVFHFHGIAKGGKYTATVESAPDDPVVLFEHASLDSYIAGIDAPDQQPQAIAIHIARPPEQRESVGPYEYSAPIGYDDPEDFEAETP
;
A
#
# COMPACT_ATOMS: atom_id res chain seq x y z
N MET A 1 -14.65 -35.23 27.78
CA MET A 1 -15.04 -33.86 27.40
C MET A 1 -16.44 -33.49 27.91
N LEU A 2 -17.52 -34.17 27.50
CA LEU A 2 -18.88 -33.96 28.03
C LEU A 2 -18.99 -34.01 29.58
N ALA A 3 -18.30 -34.97 30.22
CA ALA A 3 -18.26 -35.06 31.69
C ALA A 3 -17.49 -33.92 32.38
N PHE A 4 -16.50 -33.32 31.68
CA PHE A 4 -15.74 -32.16 32.17
C PHE A 4 -16.59 -30.88 32.07
N MET A 5 -17.25 -30.68 30.93
CA MET A 5 -18.13 -29.53 30.69
C MET A 5 -19.34 -29.53 31.62
N SER A 6 -19.89 -30.70 31.97
CA SER A 6 -21.00 -30.81 32.92
C SER A 6 -20.61 -30.41 34.35
N ARG A 7 -19.38 -30.74 34.79
CA ARG A 7 -18.90 -30.38 36.15
C ARG A 7 -18.64 -28.90 36.35
N HIS A 8 -18.41 -28.15 35.28
CA HIS A 8 -18.12 -26.71 35.33
C HIS A 8 -19.34 -25.84 34.95
N GLY A 9 -20.56 -26.40 34.95
CA GLY A 9 -21.78 -25.67 34.63
C GLY A 9 -21.95 -25.31 33.14
N LEU A 10 -20.99 -25.69 32.30
CA LEU A 10 -20.96 -25.35 30.87
C LEU A 10 -21.88 -26.22 30.01
N ALA A 11 -22.47 -27.30 30.56
CA ALA A 11 -23.35 -28.19 29.80
C ALA A 11 -24.84 -27.78 29.84
N LEU A 12 -25.23 -26.90 30.75
CA LEU A 12 -26.62 -26.42 30.84
C LEU A 12 -26.85 -25.33 29.79
N GLY A 13 -27.43 -25.70 28.65
CA GLY A 13 -27.78 -24.78 27.56
C GLY A 13 -27.01 -24.98 26.26
N LEU A 14 -26.11 -25.98 26.17
CA LEU A 14 -25.43 -26.29 24.92
C LEU A 14 -26.42 -26.92 23.91
N SER A 15 -26.44 -26.35 22.71
CA SER A 15 -27.11 -26.96 21.55
C SER A 15 -26.58 -28.37 21.28
N ARG A 16 -27.42 -29.26 20.71
CA ARG A 16 -27.01 -30.60 20.25
C ARG A 16 -26.13 -30.56 18.99
N GLN A 17 -26.06 -29.43 18.31
CA GLN A 17 -25.27 -29.24 17.09
C GLN A 17 -23.80 -28.92 17.44
N PRO A 18 -22.82 -29.72 17.00
CA PRO A 18 -21.40 -29.51 17.31
C PRO A 18 -20.86 -28.14 16.89
N SER A 19 -21.38 -27.59 15.79
CA SER A 19 -20.98 -26.28 15.27
C SER A 19 -21.31 -25.11 16.22
N GLU A 20 -22.46 -25.17 16.88
CA GLU A 20 -22.88 -24.15 17.85
C GLU A 20 -22.11 -24.25 19.17
N GLN A 21 -21.77 -25.48 19.58
CA GLN A 21 -20.88 -25.70 20.73
C GLN A 21 -19.51 -25.08 20.49
N TRP A 22 -18.94 -25.25 19.29
CA TRP A 22 -17.66 -24.63 18.93
C TRP A 22 -17.72 -23.10 18.91
N LYS A 23 -18.81 -22.51 18.43
CA LYS A 23 -19.02 -21.05 18.44
C LYS A 23 -19.05 -20.50 19.87
N GLN A 24 -19.71 -21.20 20.80
CA GLN A 24 -19.80 -20.79 22.20
C GLN A 24 -18.46 -20.94 22.93
N ILE A 25 -17.72 -22.03 22.68
CA ILE A 25 -16.35 -22.21 23.21
C ILE A 25 -15.45 -21.07 22.71
N ALA A 26 -15.49 -20.76 21.43
CA ALA A 26 -14.70 -19.67 20.84
C ALA A 26 -15.06 -18.29 21.43
N ALA A 27 -16.35 -18.03 21.68
CA ALA A 27 -16.80 -16.80 22.32
C ALA A 27 -16.32 -16.68 23.78
N ALA A 28 -16.36 -17.78 24.53
CA ALA A 28 -15.86 -17.82 25.90
C ALA A 28 -14.33 -17.68 26.01
N LEU A 29 -13.59 -18.21 25.03
CA LEU A 29 -12.14 -17.96 24.91
C LEU A 29 -11.84 -16.49 24.59
N ARG A 30 -12.56 -15.89 23.63
CA ARG A 30 -12.37 -14.47 23.25
C ARG A 30 -12.72 -13.48 24.37
N SER A 31 -13.73 -13.80 25.18
CA SER A 31 -14.15 -12.94 26.30
C SER A 31 -13.33 -13.14 27.58
N GLY A 32 -12.36 -14.06 27.58
CA GLY A 32 -11.59 -14.41 28.78
C GLY A 32 -12.37 -15.19 29.84
N ALA A 33 -13.64 -15.54 29.57
CA ALA A 33 -14.46 -16.38 30.45
C ALA A 33 -13.96 -17.84 30.50
N MET A 34 -13.11 -18.24 29.58
CA MET A 34 -12.45 -19.54 29.54
C MET A 34 -10.98 -19.37 29.15
N ALA A 35 -10.09 -20.07 29.85
CA ALA A 35 -8.68 -20.17 29.52
C ALA A 35 -8.29 -21.65 29.36
N VAL A 36 -7.43 -21.96 28.40
CA VAL A 36 -6.92 -23.32 28.17
C VAL A 36 -5.48 -23.36 28.62
N PHE A 37 -5.17 -24.28 29.53
CA PHE A 37 -3.81 -24.56 29.96
C PHE A 37 -3.42 -25.93 29.46
N GLU A 38 -2.29 -26.01 28.75
CA GLU A 38 -1.69 -27.28 28.40
C GLU A 38 -0.95 -27.82 29.64
N ARG A 39 -1.45 -28.92 30.21
CA ARG A 39 -0.66 -29.68 31.19
C ARG A 39 0.30 -30.58 30.42
N GLN A 40 1.59 -30.52 30.75
CA GLN A 40 2.52 -31.59 30.40
C GLN A 40 1.92 -32.92 30.87
N ARG A 41 1.68 -33.83 29.93
CA ARG A 41 1.22 -35.18 30.27
C ARG A 41 2.36 -35.90 30.96
N ALA A 42 2.25 -36.09 32.28
CA ALA A 42 2.83 -37.29 32.88
C ALA A 42 2.24 -38.50 32.13
N LEU A 43 3.12 -39.37 31.63
CA LEU A 43 2.75 -40.54 30.84
C LEU A 43 1.60 -41.29 31.49
N SER A 44 0.60 -41.61 30.67
CA SER A 44 -0.57 -42.39 31.05
C SER A 44 -0.14 -43.71 31.71
N LYS A 45 -0.67 -43.99 32.91
CA LYS A 45 -0.59 -45.24 33.69
C LYS A 45 -0.98 -46.55 32.97
N TYR A 46 -1.24 -46.50 31.66
CA TYR A 46 -1.54 -47.65 30.82
C TYR A 46 -0.37 -48.10 29.93
N SER A 47 0.82 -47.49 30.07
CA SER A 47 2.06 -48.07 29.52
C SER A 47 2.52 -49.22 30.41
N HIS A 48 2.46 -50.45 29.88
CA HIS A 48 2.84 -51.66 30.57
C HIS A 48 4.32 -51.65 30.98
N GLY A 49 4.57 -51.71 32.30
CA GLY A 49 5.89 -51.85 32.90
C GLY A 49 6.10 -50.90 34.07
N PHE A 50 5.48 -51.18 35.22
CA PHE A 50 5.82 -50.48 36.47
C PHE A 50 6.74 -51.37 37.31
N PRO A 51 7.91 -50.89 37.76
CA PRO A 51 8.52 -51.38 38.99
C PRO A 51 7.60 -51.05 40.18
N GLU A 52 7.56 -51.91 41.19
CA GLU A 52 6.84 -51.65 42.44
C GLU A 52 7.32 -50.32 43.03
N ILE A 53 6.41 -49.35 43.12
CA ILE A 53 6.64 -48.09 43.82
C ILE A 53 6.19 -48.31 45.26
N ASP A 54 7.15 -48.22 46.17
CA ASP A 54 6.93 -48.26 47.61
C ASP A 54 6.07 -47.04 48.01
N LEU A 55 4.93 -47.28 48.66
CA LEU A 55 3.91 -46.26 48.97
C LEU A 55 4.15 -45.56 50.32
N GLU A 56 5.30 -45.76 50.95
CA GLU A 56 5.58 -45.19 52.29
C GLU A 56 6.20 -43.78 52.29
N ASP A 57 6.58 -43.24 51.12
CA ASP A 57 7.03 -41.85 50.97
C ASP A 57 6.03 -41.07 50.11
N GLU A 58 5.01 -40.44 50.73
CA GLU A 58 4.32 -39.32 50.08
C GLU A 58 5.33 -38.16 49.98
N PRO A 59 5.81 -37.81 48.77
CA PRO A 59 6.70 -36.67 48.64
C PRO A 59 5.92 -35.43 49.10
N ALA A 60 6.53 -34.66 50.01
CA ALA A 60 5.98 -33.39 50.47
C ALA A 60 5.52 -32.57 49.27
N ALA A 61 4.34 -31.95 49.37
CA ALA A 61 3.80 -31.10 48.32
C ALA A 61 4.91 -30.14 47.86
N PRO A 62 5.27 -30.15 46.55
CA PRO A 62 6.34 -29.29 46.07
C PRO A 62 6.00 -27.85 46.47
N GLU A 63 6.98 -27.15 47.05
CA GLU A 63 6.80 -25.74 47.38
C GLU A 63 6.29 -25.01 46.13
N PRO A 64 5.32 -24.09 46.26
CA PRO A 64 4.84 -23.32 45.13
C PRO A 64 6.05 -22.69 44.46
N ILE A 65 6.28 -23.05 43.19
CA ILE A 65 7.27 -22.38 42.35
C ILE A 65 6.85 -20.92 42.37
N ALA A 66 7.62 -20.10 43.09
CA ALA A 66 7.53 -18.67 42.93
C ALA A 66 7.90 -18.43 41.47
N ASP A 67 6.90 -18.18 40.63
CA ASP A 67 7.09 -17.53 39.34
C ASP A 67 7.65 -16.14 39.67
N GLU A 68 8.94 -16.08 39.98
CA GLU A 68 9.76 -14.96 39.58
C GLU A 68 9.67 -14.96 38.06
N LEU A 69 8.61 -14.34 37.54
CA LEU A 69 8.55 -13.90 36.17
C LEU A 69 9.73 -12.97 36.02
N ASP A 70 10.87 -13.52 35.62
CA ASP A 70 11.97 -12.75 35.08
C ASP A 70 11.31 -11.81 34.07
N VAL A 71 11.33 -10.51 34.38
CA VAL A 71 10.95 -9.48 33.44
C VAL A 71 12.05 -9.53 32.40
N VAL A 72 11.93 -10.46 31.45
CA VAL A 72 12.81 -10.55 30.30
C VAL A 72 12.66 -9.22 29.60
N ASP A 73 13.73 -8.45 29.60
CA ASP A 73 13.79 -7.19 28.86
C ASP A 73 13.58 -7.54 27.39
N ARG A 74 12.37 -7.30 26.89
CA ARG A 74 11.99 -7.68 25.54
C ARG A 74 12.45 -6.57 24.61
N ARG A 75 13.34 -6.94 23.69
CA ARG A 75 13.84 -6.07 22.63
C ARG A 75 12.68 -5.71 21.70
N ALA A 76 12.58 -4.47 21.28
CA ALA A 76 11.51 -4.03 20.39
C ALA A 76 11.99 -4.08 18.93
N VAL A 77 11.13 -4.59 18.04
CA VAL A 77 11.27 -4.43 16.59
C VAL A 77 10.03 -3.76 16.05
N GLU A 78 10.21 -2.63 15.37
CA GLU A 78 9.13 -1.93 14.69
C GLU A 78 9.16 -2.32 13.22
N TYR A 79 8.01 -2.56 12.58
CA TYR A 79 8.02 -3.07 11.20
C TYR A 79 6.93 -2.50 10.29
N LEU A 80 7.25 -2.40 8.98
CA LEU A 80 6.30 -2.24 7.88
C LEU A 80 6.39 -3.45 6.97
N ALA A 81 5.25 -4.03 6.60
CA ALA A 81 5.19 -5.10 5.61
C ALA A 81 4.75 -4.54 4.24
N VAL A 82 5.61 -4.74 3.24
CA VAL A 82 5.34 -4.60 1.82
C VAL A 82 4.82 -5.95 1.34
N GLY A 83 3.50 -6.09 1.19
CA GLY A 83 2.88 -7.37 0.85
C GLY A 83 3.05 -7.77 -0.61
N ASP A 84 2.56 -8.96 -0.96
CA ASP A 84 2.71 -9.58 -2.29
C ASP A 84 2.27 -8.65 -3.41
N PHE A 85 1.28 -7.82 -3.14
CA PHE A 85 0.70 -6.88 -4.09
C PHE A 85 1.70 -5.85 -4.60
N ASN A 86 2.78 -5.48 -3.90
CA ASN A 86 3.79 -4.58 -4.51
C ASN A 86 4.81 -5.32 -5.37
N PHE A 87 4.58 -6.60 -5.65
CA PHE A 87 5.28 -7.40 -6.63
C PHE A 87 4.23 -8.13 -7.48
N SER A 88 4.61 -8.61 -8.64
CA SER A 88 3.81 -9.65 -9.30
C SER A 88 4.37 -11.03 -8.96
N THR A 89 3.56 -12.06 -9.19
CA THR A 89 3.97 -13.45 -8.99
C THR A 89 5.30 -13.74 -9.71
N ASP A 90 6.27 -14.27 -8.96
CA ASP A 90 7.63 -14.61 -9.41
C ASP A 90 8.50 -13.43 -9.89
N ARG A 91 8.15 -12.19 -9.50
CA ARG A 91 8.89 -10.98 -9.89
C ARG A 91 9.54 -10.28 -8.70
N ALA A 92 10.57 -9.49 -9.00
CA ALA A 92 11.42 -8.88 -7.98
C ALA A 92 11.52 -7.34 -8.07
N VAL A 93 10.77 -6.70 -8.95
CA VAL A 93 10.69 -5.24 -9.05
C VAL A 93 9.61 -4.74 -8.12
N MET A 94 9.96 -3.85 -7.20
CA MET A 94 9.00 -3.16 -6.35
C MET A 94 8.12 -2.23 -7.22
N LEU A 95 6.83 -2.49 -7.19
CA LEU A 95 5.81 -1.68 -7.84
C LEU A 95 5.44 -0.46 -6.98
N PRO A 96 5.06 0.67 -7.60
CA PRO A 96 4.75 1.89 -6.87
C PRO A 96 3.37 1.83 -6.23
N GLY A 97 2.42 1.13 -6.87
CA GLY A 97 1.12 0.76 -6.31
C GLY A 97 1.02 -0.76 -6.07
N PRO A 98 -0.15 -1.26 -5.67
CA PRO A 98 -0.49 -2.66 -5.76
C PRO A 98 -0.51 -3.08 -7.23
N SER A 99 -0.13 -4.31 -7.49
CA SER A 99 -0.32 -4.98 -8.75
C SER A 99 -1.82 -5.17 -8.99
N SER A 100 -2.18 -5.28 -10.25
CA SER A 100 -3.52 -5.69 -10.68
C SER A 100 -3.98 -7.00 -9.98
N GLU A 101 -3.07 -7.96 -9.74
CA GLU A 101 -3.34 -9.16 -8.94
C GLU A 101 -3.69 -8.82 -7.49
N GLY A 102 -2.96 -7.87 -6.89
CA GLY A 102 -3.17 -7.38 -5.54
C GLY A 102 -4.54 -6.72 -5.35
N GLU A 103 -4.88 -5.79 -6.26
CA GLU A 103 -6.14 -5.04 -6.26
C GLU A 103 -7.36 -5.96 -6.38
N LEU A 104 -7.31 -6.95 -7.29
CA LEU A 104 -8.40 -7.92 -7.47
C LEU A 104 -8.69 -8.71 -6.19
N ALA A 105 -7.71 -8.79 -5.31
CA ALA A 105 -7.82 -9.47 -4.03
C ALA A 105 -7.96 -8.50 -2.84
N GLY A 106 -8.29 -7.23 -3.11
CA GLY A 106 -8.71 -6.22 -2.13
C GLY A 106 -7.59 -5.58 -1.34
N ASP A 107 -6.36 -5.60 -1.85
CA ASP A 107 -5.22 -4.95 -1.19
C ASP A 107 -4.99 -3.53 -1.76
N ASP A 108 -4.93 -2.55 -0.86
CA ASP A 108 -4.79 -1.13 -1.18
C ASP A 108 -3.44 -0.54 -0.74
N ALA A 109 -2.42 -1.37 -0.57
CA ALA A 109 -1.13 -0.88 -0.07
C ALA A 109 -0.17 -0.52 -1.22
N ASP A 110 0.30 0.73 -1.16
CA ASP A 110 1.10 1.40 -2.18
C ASP A 110 2.58 1.38 -1.76
N GLY A 111 3.44 0.90 -2.65
CA GLY A 111 4.86 0.73 -2.38
C GLY A 111 5.54 2.05 -2.04
N VAL A 112 5.21 3.12 -2.74
CA VAL A 112 5.75 4.47 -2.45
C VAL A 112 5.25 4.97 -1.09
N ALA A 113 4.00 4.70 -0.73
CA ALA A 113 3.42 5.05 0.56
C ALA A 113 4.06 4.27 1.73
N LEU A 114 4.50 3.04 1.50
CA LEU A 114 5.24 2.25 2.49
C LEU A 114 6.65 2.83 2.72
N VAL A 115 7.36 3.21 1.66
CA VAL A 115 8.64 3.94 1.79
C VAL A 115 8.43 5.29 2.50
N ALA A 116 7.35 6.02 2.17
CA ALA A 116 6.97 7.24 2.88
C ALA A 116 6.69 6.98 4.36
N GLY A 117 6.01 5.87 4.70
CA GLY A 117 5.75 5.45 6.06
C GLY A 117 7.03 5.23 6.86
N LEU A 118 8.00 4.54 6.28
CA LEU A 118 9.30 4.32 6.90
C LEU A 118 10.01 5.64 7.18
N LEU A 119 10.16 6.50 6.17
CA LEU A 119 10.89 7.77 6.31
C LEU A 119 10.17 8.73 7.29
N ALA A 120 8.83 8.75 7.27
CA ALA A 120 8.04 9.55 8.20
C ALA A 120 8.18 9.04 9.64
N HIS A 121 8.18 7.73 9.85
CA HIS A 121 8.40 7.09 11.15
C HIS A 121 9.77 7.46 11.70
N LEU A 122 10.83 7.22 10.92
CA LEU A 122 12.20 7.50 11.34
C LEU A 122 12.42 8.97 11.69
N ARG A 123 11.80 9.90 10.94
CA ARG A 123 11.86 11.35 11.23
C ARG A 123 11.24 11.72 12.59
N GLN A 124 10.32 10.92 13.11
CA GLN A 124 9.64 11.21 14.38
C GLN A 124 10.39 10.67 15.61
N LEU A 125 11.45 9.89 15.40
CA LEU A 125 12.20 9.27 16.48
C LEU A 125 13.33 10.18 16.96
N ASP A 126 13.49 10.29 18.27
CA ASP A 126 14.60 11.04 18.89
C ASP A 126 15.94 10.30 18.80
N ALA A 127 15.91 8.99 18.55
CA ALA A 127 17.08 8.13 18.44
C ALA A 127 17.13 7.45 17.07
N ALA A 128 18.34 7.37 16.50
CA ALA A 128 18.56 6.69 15.23
C ALA A 128 18.18 5.20 15.35
N ARG A 129 17.50 4.67 14.33
CA ARG A 129 17.23 3.24 14.19
C ARG A 129 18.19 2.59 13.21
N ARG A 130 18.26 1.27 13.25
CA ARG A 130 18.90 0.46 12.21
C ARG A 130 17.83 -0.27 11.42
N VAL A 131 17.84 -0.11 10.10
CA VAL A 131 16.84 -0.72 9.22
C VAL A 131 17.40 -1.97 8.56
N LEU A 132 16.63 -3.06 8.59
CA LEU A 132 16.90 -4.30 7.85
C LEU A 132 15.73 -4.57 6.91
N VAL A 133 16.01 -4.92 5.66
CA VAL A 133 14.98 -5.32 4.69
C VAL A 133 14.98 -6.84 4.56
N ALA A 134 13.90 -7.48 4.96
CA ALA A 134 13.77 -8.94 4.96
C ALA A 134 12.71 -9.38 3.94
N GLY A 135 13.13 -10.06 2.89
CA GLY A 135 12.22 -10.60 1.89
C GLY A 135 11.79 -12.02 2.22
N HIS A 136 10.55 -12.35 1.88
CA HIS A 136 9.92 -13.65 2.08
C HIS A 136 9.17 -14.10 0.82
N THR A 137 8.95 -15.40 0.69
CA THR A 137 8.13 -16.03 -0.35
C THR A 137 7.20 -17.07 0.27
N ASP A 138 6.19 -17.48 -0.49
CA ASP A 138 5.46 -18.70 -0.16
C ASP A 138 6.29 -19.95 -0.50
N ALA A 139 5.70 -21.12 -0.28
CA ALA A 139 6.35 -22.41 -0.52
C ALA A 139 6.11 -22.93 -1.95
N ALA A 140 5.73 -22.06 -2.90
CA ALA A 140 5.62 -22.41 -4.30
C ALA A 140 7.01 -22.34 -4.96
N GLY A 141 7.34 -23.33 -5.80
CA GLY A 141 8.65 -23.39 -6.44
C GLY A 141 9.69 -24.17 -5.63
N SER A 142 10.97 -23.89 -5.89
CA SER A 142 12.08 -24.55 -5.20
C SER A 142 12.63 -23.67 -4.09
N PHE A 143 13.07 -24.29 -3.01
CA PHE A 143 13.65 -23.59 -1.87
C PHE A 143 14.80 -22.62 -2.25
N ALA A 144 15.72 -23.05 -3.11
CA ALA A 144 16.85 -22.20 -3.54
C ALA A 144 16.38 -21.00 -4.38
N HIS A 145 15.38 -21.20 -5.23
CA HIS A 145 14.75 -20.13 -6.01
C HIS A 145 14.07 -19.12 -5.09
N ASN A 146 13.30 -19.61 -4.11
CA ASN A 146 12.58 -18.80 -3.14
C ASN A 146 13.52 -17.93 -2.29
N LEU A 147 14.64 -18.50 -1.84
CA LEU A 147 15.66 -17.76 -1.11
C LEU A 147 16.22 -16.60 -1.95
N GLU A 148 16.57 -16.86 -3.21
CA GLU A 148 17.11 -15.86 -4.12
C GLU A 148 16.08 -14.80 -4.53
N LEU A 149 14.84 -15.21 -4.86
CA LEU A 149 13.75 -14.30 -5.21
C LEU A 149 13.42 -13.36 -4.05
N SER A 150 13.31 -13.90 -2.85
CA SER A 150 13.05 -13.12 -1.64
C SER A 150 14.13 -12.06 -1.41
N LYS A 151 15.40 -12.41 -1.63
CA LYS A 151 16.52 -11.48 -1.53
C LYS A 151 16.42 -10.36 -2.56
N ARG A 152 16.16 -10.68 -3.83
CA ARG A 152 16.02 -9.67 -4.91
C ARG A 152 14.86 -8.71 -4.65
N ARG A 153 13.74 -9.20 -4.13
CA ARG A 153 12.60 -8.35 -3.72
C ARG A 153 13.04 -7.35 -2.64
N ALA A 154 13.76 -7.83 -1.64
CA ALA A 154 14.29 -6.98 -0.57
C ALA A 154 15.34 -5.97 -1.07
N GLU A 155 16.20 -6.35 -2.03
CA GLU A 155 17.13 -5.44 -2.69
C GLU A 155 16.39 -4.32 -3.44
N SER A 156 15.33 -4.64 -4.19
CA SER A 156 14.52 -3.63 -4.88
C SER A 156 13.92 -2.58 -3.94
N VAL A 157 13.38 -3.02 -2.80
CA VAL A 157 12.82 -2.12 -1.79
C VAL A 157 13.90 -1.29 -1.10
N GLN A 158 15.06 -1.89 -0.81
CA GLN A 158 16.20 -1.17 -0.24
C GLN A 158 16.69 -0.06 -1.18
N LEU A 159 16.82 -0.34 -2.48
CA LEU A 159 17.17 0.65 -3.50
C LEU A 159 16.17 1.81 -3.56
N ALA A 160 14.86 1.51 -3.46
CA ALA A 160 13.81 2.53 -3.37
C ALA A 160 13.90 3.39 -2.10
N CYS A 161 14.19 2.76 -0.96
CA CYS A 161 14.41 3.48 0.30
C CYS A 161 15.63 4.40 0.23
N ASP A 162 16.72 3.95 -0.38
CA ASP A 162 17.96 4.72 -0.55
C ASP A 162 17.87 5.85 -1.58
N GLY A 163 16.87 5.80 -2.46
CA GLY A 163 16.80 6.72 -3.59
C GLY A 163 17.87 6.42 -4.65
N ASP A 164 18.40 5.20 -4.68
CA ASP A 164 19.38 4.78 -5.67
C ASP A 164 18.66 4.47 -7.00
N ALA A 165 18.34 5.54 -7.73
CA ALA A 165 17.67 5.45 -9.03
C ALA A 165 18.46 4.57 -10.02
N SER A 166 19.80 4.63 -9.96
CA SER A 166 20.67 3.88 -10.85
C SER A 166 20.60 2.39 -10.55
N GLY A 167 20.83 2.02 -9.28
CA GLY A 167 20.74 0.64 -8.82
C GLY A 167 19.34 0.07 -9.02
N PHE A 168 18.29 0.84 -8.75
CA PHE A 168 16.90 0.41 -9.01
C PHE A 168 16.66 0.13 -10.50
N ALA A 169 17.11 1.02 -11.40
CA ALA A 169 16.94 0.81 -12.83
C ALA A 169 17.73 -0.41 -13.34
N ASP A 170 18.94 -0.63 -12.83
CA ASP A 170 19.74 -1.81 -13.15
C ASP A 170 19.08 -3.10 -12.65
N HIS A 171 18.52 -3.08 -11.44
CA HIS A 171 17.73 -4.17 -10.87
C HIS A 171 16.50 -4.48 -11.71
N ALA A 172 15.75 -3.45 -12.12
CA ALA A 172 14.54 -3.62 -12.93
C ALA A 172 14.83 -4.13 -14.35
N VAL A 173 15.96 -3.74 -14.96
CA VAL A 173 16.39 -4.33 -16.24
C VAL A 173 16.80 -5.80 -16.08
N ALA A 174 17.42 -6.17 -14.96
CA ALA A 174 17.89 -7.53 -14.71
C ALA A 174 16.78 -8.50 -14.31
N HIS A 175 15.72 -8.00 -13.67
CA HIS A 175 14.71 -8.83 -12.99
C HIS A 175 13.26 -8.47 -13.29
N GLY A 176 13.03 -7.42 -14.07
CA GLY A 176 11.69 -6.98 -14.48
C GLY A 176 11.23 -7.63 -15.77
N GLU A 177 9.92 -7.69 -15.90
CA GLU A 177 9.21 -8.17 -17.09
C GLU A 177 8.40 -7.03 -17.74
N THR A 178 7.86 -7.26 -18.93
CA THR A 178 6.98 -6.28 -19.61
C THR A 178 5.83 -5.84 -18.72
N ALA A 179 5.23 -6.78 -17.99
CA ALA A 179 4.12 -6.51 -17.09
C ALA A 179 4.49 -5.61 -15.91
N ASP A 180 5.74 -5.60 -15.43
CA ASP A 180 6.14 -4.64 -14.39
C ASP A 180 6.11 -3.21 -14.94
N GLY A 181 6.59 -3.03 -16.18
CA GLY A 181 6.47 -1.76 -16.89
C GLY A 181 5.00 -1.36 -17.13
N GLN A 182 4.12 -2.32 -17.45
CA GLN A 182 2.68 -2.06 -17.60
C GLN A 182 2.05 -1.59 -16.26
N GLU A 183 2.37 -2.22 -15.14
CA GLU A 183 1.89 -1.80 -13.82
C GLU A 183 2.34 -0.37 -13.48
N VAL A 184 3.60 -0.03 -13.77
CA VAL A 184 4.11 1.33 -13.53
C VAL A 184 3.46 2.36 -14.46
N LEU A 185 3.24 2.03 -15.73
CA LEU A 185 2.53 2.90 -16.67
C LEU A 185 1.08 3.15 -16.25
N ARG A 186 0.38 2.09 -15.83
CA ARG A 186 -0.98 2.17 -15.29
C ARG A 186 -1.03 3.03 -14.03
N TRP A 187 -0.13 2.79 -13.08
CA TRP A 187 0.01 3.64 -11.89
C TRP A 187 0.30 5.09 -12.27
N THR A 188 1.16 5.33 -13.26
CA THR A 188 1.49 6.68 -13.73
C THR A 188 0.26 7.40 -14.28
N ALA A 189 -0.53 6.70 -15.10
CA ALA A 189 -1.77 7.23 -15.65
C ALA A 189 -2.78 7.60 -14.55
N LEU A 190 -2.95 6.72 -13.56
CA LEU A 190 -3.86 6.94 -12.43
C LEU A 190 -3.38 8.04 -11.49
N ARG A 191 -2.08 8.07 -11.17
CA ARG A 191 -1.49 8.96 -10.17
C ARG A 191 -1.29 10.37 -10.69
N PHE A 192 -0.85 10.51 -11.95
CA PHE A 192 -0.49 11.79 -12.54
C PHE A 192 -1.43 12.24 -13.65
N GLY A 193 -2.42 11.42 -14.02
CA GLY A 193 -3.37 11.76 -15.08
C GLY A 193 -2.78 11.69 -16.49
N TRP A 194 -1.65 11.00 -16.68
CA TRP A 194 -0.99 10.90 -17.98
C TRP A 194 -1.74 9.90 -18.89
N GLY A 195 -1.82 10.17 -20.19
CA GLY A 195 -2.47 9.28 -21.18
C GLY A 195 -1.79 7.91 -21.39
N CYS A 196 -0.86 7.52 -20.53
CA CYS A 196 -0.02 6.33 -20.69
C CYS A 196 -0.60 5.05 -20.08
N ASP A 197 -1.91 4.86 -20.07
CA ASP A 197 -2.52 3.61 -19.59
C ASP A 197 -2.30 2.48 -20.63
N PRO A 198 -1.60 1.38 -20.29
CA PRO A 198 -1.39 0.26 -21.20
C PRO A 198 -2.64 -0.62 -21.39
N GLY A 199 -3.68 -0.44 -20.58
CA GLY A 199 -4.84 -1.32 -20.48
C GLY A 199 -4.56 -2.50 -19.57
N THR A 200 -4.88 -3.72 -20.03
CA THR A 200 -4.66 -4.94 -19.25
C THR A 200 -3.17 -5.18 -19.03
N VAL A 201 -2.80 -5.57 -17.81
CA VAL A 201 -1.46 -6.06 -17.47
C VAL A 201 -1.41 -7.55 -17.81
N ASP A 202 -0.87 -7.87 -18.99
CA ASP A 202 -0.90 -9.21 -19.59
C ASP A 202 0.51 -9.76 -19.93
N ASN A 203 1.56 -8.97 -19.66
CA ASN A 203 2.94 -9.25 -20.04
C ASN A 203 3.20 -9.28 -21.55
N ASP A 204 2.22 -8.88 -22.37
CA ASP A 204 2.36 -8.77 -23.82
C ASP A 204 2.76 -7.33 -24.21
N ASP A 205 3.88 -7.20 -24.92
CA ASP A 205 4.32 -5.93 -25.49
C ASP A 205 3.56 -5.60 -26.79
N GLY A 206 2.23 -5.55 -26.68
CA GLY A 206 1.32 -5.26 -27.78
C GLY A 206 1.22 -3.78 -28.15
N PRO A 207 0.37 -3.44 -29.13
CA PRO A 207 0.20 -2.07 -29.60
C PRO A 207 -0.23 -1.07 -28.51
N LYS A 208 -1.05 -1.50 -27.54
CA LYS A 208 -1.47 -0.64 -26.41
C LYS A 208 -0.29 -0.33 -25.48
N THR A 209 0.44 -1.35 -25.03
CA THR A 209 1.68 -1.20 -24.23
C THR A 209 2.68 -0.28 -24.93
N SER A 210 2.88 -0.48 -26.24
CA SER A 210 3.78 0.35 -27.05
C SER A 210 3.34 1.81 -27.14
N ALA A 211 2.04 2.07 -27.38
CA ALA A 211 1.51 3.42 -27.42
C ALA A 211 1.59 4.11 -26.06
N ALA A 212 1.22 3.41 -24.98
CA ALA A 212 1.29 3.91 -23.62
C ALA A 212 2.72 4.28 -23.20
N ARG A 213 3.69 3.42 -23.49
CA ARG A 213 5.12 3.67 -23.24
C ARG A 213 5.63 4.88 -24.03
N GLN A 214 5.21 5.05 -25.28
CA GLN A 214 5.59 6.23 -26.07
C GLN A 214 4.99 7.51 -25.49
N GLN A 215 3.71 7.49 -25.14
CA GLN A 215 3.04 8.65 -24.52
C GLN A 215 3.67 9.02 -23.18
N PHE A 216 4.05 8.03 -22.36
CA PHE A 216 4.83 8.25 -21.14
C PHE A 216 6.15 8.97 -21.44
N ARG A 217 6.92 8.48 -22.42
CA ARG A 217 8.22 9.07 -22.78
C ARG A 217 8.08 10.50 -23.28
N ASP A 218 7.11 10.75 -24.16
CA ASP A 218 6.84 12.08 -24.71
C ASP A 218 6.43 13.05 -23.60
N ARG A 219 5.53 12.62 -22.71
CA ARG A 219 5.09 13.44 -21.58
C ARG A 219 6.21 13.70 -20.58
N PHE A 220 7.01 12.68 -20.25
CA PHE A 220 8.15 12.81 -19.36
C PHE A 220 9.19 13.80 -19.91
N GLN A 221 9.52 13.71 -21.21
CA GLN A 221 10.43 14.64 -21.87
C GLN A 221 9.89 16.07 -21.89
N ALA A 222 8.59 16.25 -22.11
CA ALA A 222 7.97 17.57 -22.09
C ALA A 222 7.97 18.20 -20.68
N GLU A 223 7.79 17.39 -19.64
CA GLU A 223 7.63 17.87 -18.26
C GLU A 223 8.98 18.04 -17.54
N PHE A 224 9.94 17.15 -17.77
CA PHE A 224 11.23 17.15 -17.07
C PHE A 224 12.40 17.59 -17.95
N GLU A 225 12.18 17.89 -19.22
CA GLU A 225 13.23 18.21 -20.20
C GLU A 225 14.30 17.10 -20.33
N GLU A 226 13.94 15.87 -19.99
CA GLU A 226 14.83 14.70 -19.95
C GLU A 226 14.25 13.53 -20.73
N ALA A 227 15.12 12.79 -21.45
CA ALA A 227 14.66 11.67 -22.26
C ALA A 227 14.43 10.42 -21.39
N ALA A 228 13.21 9.88 -21.43
CA ALA A 228 12.99 8.47 -21.15
C ALA A 228 13.48 7.63 -22.36
N GLY A 229 13.50 6.29 -22.24
CA GLY A 229 14.16 5.41 -23.22
C GLY A 229 13.66 5.51 -24.66
N THR A 230 14.25 4.70 -25.54
CA THR A 230 13.83 4.61 -26.96
C THR A 230 13.64 3.16 -27.38
N GLY A 231 12.80 2.94 -28.40
CA GLY A 231 12.58 1.62 -28.99
C GLY A 231 11.40 0.86 -28.37
N LEU A 232 11.34 -0.44 -28.65
CA LEU A 232 10.17 -1.26 -28.32
C LEU A 232 10.20 -1.84 -26.90
N ALA A 233 11.36 -2.06 -26.26
CA ALA A 233 11.37 -2.60 -24.90
C ALA A 233 11.31 -1.49 -23.85
N PHE A 234 10.93 -1.84 -22.62
CA PHE A 234 11.31 -1.07 -21.44
C PHE A 234 12.82 -1.22 -21.24
N VAL A 235 13.53 -0.10 -21.29
CA VAL A 235 14.98 -0.05 -21.13
C VAL A 235 15.34 0.67 -19.83
N ARG A 236 16.61 0.61 -19.44
CA ARG A 236 17.14 1.27 -18.25
C ARG A 236 16.70 2.73 -18.10
N ALA A 237 16.67 3.49 -19.20
CA ALA A 237 16.24 4.89 -19.18
C ALA A 237 14.74 5.07 -18.86
N ASP A 238 13.88 4.11 -19.21
CA ASP A 238 12.47 4.12 -18.78
C ASP A 238 12.37 3.90 -17.28
N TRP A 239 13.14 2.96 -16.73
CA TRP A 239 13.15 2.69 -15.29
C TRP A 239 13.70 3.85 -14.46
N LEU A 240 14.70 4.60 -14.98
CA LEU A 240 15.14 5.86 -14.36
C LEU A 240 14.03 6.91 -14.34
N ALA A 241 13.30 7.05 -15.45
CA ALA A 241 12.18 7.98 -15.55
C ALA A 241 11.02 7.59 -14.60
N PHE A 242 10.69 6.31 -14.52
CA PHE A 242 9.73 5.78 -13.54
C PHE A 242 10.15 6.07 -12.11
N PHE A 243 11.41 5.80 -11.76
CA PHE A 243 11.91 6.06 -10.42
C PHE A 243 11.85 7.55 -10.07
N ARG A 244 12.07 8.46 -11.03
CA ARG A 244 11.87 9.90 -10.80
C ARG A 244 10.42 10.25 -10.44
N LEU A 245 9.44 9.55 -11.00
CA LEU A 245 8.04 9.73 -10.59
C LEU A 245 7.80 9.17 -9.18
N TYR A 246 8.49 8.08 -8.79
CA TYR A 246 8.43 7.58 -7.41
C TYR A 246 8.97 8.63 -6.44
N GLU A 247 10.10 9.25 -6.78
CA GLU A 247 10.71 10.34 -6.00
C GLU A 247 9.78 11.53 -5.85
N HIS A 248 9.13 11.93 -6.95
CA HIS A 248 8.18 13.04 -6.95
C HIS A 248 6.98 12.75 -6.05
N ASP A 249 6.40 11.55 -6.18
CA ASP A 249 5.26 11.13 -5.35
C ASP A 249 5.66 10.99 -3.86
N LEU A 250 6.82 10.41 -3.58
CA LEU A 250 7.36 10.24 -2.24
C LEU A 250 7.58 11.58 -1.54
N ALA A 251 8.20 12.55 -2.23
CA ALA A 251 8.42 13.90 -1.71
C ALA A 251 7.08 14.60 -1.41
N ALA A 252 6.09 14.47 -2.32
CA ALA A 252 4.77 15.03 -2.15
C ALA A 252 4.05 14.44 -0.91
N ARG A 253 4.06 13.11 -0.72
CA ARG A 253 3.44 12.45 0.45
C ARG A 253 4.06 12.89 1.77
N LEU A 254 5.39 13.09 1.78
CA LEU A 254 6.13 13.52 2.97
C LEU A 254 6.03 15.03 3.24
N GLY A 255 5.50 15.80 2.29
CA GLY A 255 5.43 17.27 2.35
C GLY A 255 6.81 17.92 2.37
N VAL A 256 7.78 17.37 1.63
CA VAL A 256 9.16 17.84 1.58
C VAL A 256 9.60 18.16 0.14
N THR A 257 10.66 18.95 0.00
CA THR A 257 11.33 19.15 -1.29
C THR A 257 12.26 17.98 -1.62
N ALA A 258 12.77 17.91 -2.84
CA ALA A 258 13.81 16.93 -3.21
C ALA A 258 15.03 16.98 -2.28
N THR A 259 15.49 18.18 -1.89
CA THR A 259 16.57 18.34 -0.91
C THR A 259 16.18 17.80 0.47
N GLY A 260 14.94 18.05 0.91
CA GLY A 260 14.43 17.49 2.17
C GLY A 260 14.36 15.97 2.15
N LEU A 261 13.90 15.37 1.04
CA LEU A 261 13.88 13.92 0.86
C LEU A 261 15.30 13.32 0.90
N ALA A 262 16.26 13.95 0.22
CA ALA A 262 17.66 13.54 0.28
C ALA A 262 18.22 13.57 1.71
N GLN A 263 17.85 14.57 2.52
CA GLN A 263 18.26 14.63 3.92
C GLN A 263 17.65 13.48 4.74
N LEU A 264 16.35 13.18 4.56
CA LEU A 264 15.71 12.07 5.27
C LEU A 264 16.40 10.72 4.98
N ARG A 265 16.89 10.53 3.75
CA ARG A 265 17.65 9.34 3.37
C ARG A 265 19.07 9.33 3.90
N ALA A 266 19.71 10.49 4.00
CA ALA A 266 21.03 10.58 4.62
C ALA A 266 21.01 10.17 6.11
N ASP A 267 19.86 10.30 6.77
CA ASP A 267 19.64 9.90 8.16
C ASP A 267 19.26 8.40 8.29
N LEU A 268 18.98 7.71 7.18
CA LEU A 268 18.69 6.29 7.16
C LEU A 268 19.97 5.51 7.45
N VAL A 269 19.93 4.67 8.49
CA VAL A 269 21.07 3.82 8.84
C VAL A 269 20.71 2.36 8.67
N TRP A 270 21.38 1.69 7.74
CA TRP A 270 21.15 0.27 7.47
C TRP A 270 21.82 -0.64 8.50
N ALA A 271 21.18 -1.80 8.72
CA ALA A 271 21.80 -2.98 9.30
C ALA A 271 22.93 -3.52 8.40
N LYS A 272 23.72 -4.46 8.93
CA LYS A 272 24.79 -5.13 8.18
C LYS A 272 24.62 -6.65 8.25
N PRO A 273 24.26 -7.31 7.14
CA PRO A 273 23.89 -6.74 5.84
C PRO A 273 22.57 -5.94 5.89
N PRO A 274 22.31 -5.03 4.92
CA PRO A 274 21.07 -4.25 4.85
C PRO A 274 19.86 -5.09 4.42
N VAL A 275 20.11 -6.20 3.73
CA VAL A 275 19.11 -7.05 3.10
C VAL A 275 19.30 -8.50 3.54
N LEU A 276 18.18 -9.18 3.76
CA LEU A 276 18.09 -10.60 4.06
C LEU A 276 17.03 -11.27 3.17
N GLY A 277 17.42 -12.31 2.44
CA GLY A 277 16.46 -13.22 1.79
C GLY A 277 16.10 -14.35 2.74
N CYS A 278 14.83 -14.47 3.11
CA CYS A 278 14.34 -15.50 4.03
C CYS A 278 13.65 -16.66 3.31
N GLY A 279 13.32 -16.53 2.03
CA GLY A 279 12.54 -17.51 1.28
C GLY A 279 11.25 -17.89 2.02
N GLU A 280 10.98 -19.19 2.12
CA GLU A 280 9.77 -19.76 2.74
C GLU A 280 9.94 -20.11 4.24
N HIS A 281 11.00 -19.66 4.90
CA HIS A 281 11.32 -20.08 6.28
C HIS A 281 10.39 -19.52 7.36
N TRP A 282 9.84 -18.33 7.16
CA TRP A 282 9.05 -17.60 8.16
C TRP A 282 7.64 -17.26 7.64
N PRO A 283 6.80 -18.29 7.43
CA PRO A 283 5.43 -18.08 6.99
C PRO A 283 4.62 -17.32 8.03
N GLU A 284 3.71 -16.46 7.58
CA GLU A 284 2.81 -15.71 8.43
C GLU A 284 1.60 -16.60 8.81
N GLY A 285 1.45 -16.87 10.11
CA GLY A 285 0.30 -17.59 10.67
C GLY A 285 0.46 -19.10 10.84
N ALA A 286 -0.66 -19.81 11.02
CA ALA A 286 -0.66 -21.20 11.50
C ALA A 286 -0.15 -22.24 10.48
N ILE A 287 0.56 -23.25 10.99
CA ILE A 287 1.29 -24.37 10.34
C ILE A 287 0.52 -25.17 9.26
N ARG A 288 -0.80 -25.01 9.12
CA ARG A 288 -1.62 -25.75 8.13
C ARG A 288 -2.26 -24.80 7.11
N ARG A 289 -1.47 -24.31 6.16
CA ARG A 289 -1.94 -23.50 5.02
C ARG A 289 -1.47 -24.07 3.69
N SER A 290 -2.09 -23.58 2.61
CA SER A 290 -1.70 -23.88 1.23
C SER A 290 -0.23 -23.53 1.00
N ARG A 291 0.46 -24.27 0.13
CA ARG A 291 1.81 -23.91 -0.33
C ARG A 291 1.87 -22.56 -1.03
N VAL A 292 0.75 -22.17 -1.64
CA VAL A 292 0.57 -20.88 -2.27
C VAL A 292 -0.18 -20.00 -1.29
N ASN A 293 0.47 -18.96 -0.79
CA ASN A 293 -0.09 -18.05 0.21
C ASN A 293 0.49 -16.64 0.04
N ARG A 294 -0.36 -15.70 -0.36
CA ARG A 294 0.05 -14.31 -0.61
C ARG A 294 0.62 -13.61 0.62
N TYR A 295 0.19 -13.96 1.84
CA TYR A 295 0.73 -13.34 3.06
C TYR A 295 2.19 -13.74 3.34
N ASP A 296 2.62 -14.89 2.80
CA ASP A 296 4.01 -15.34 2.93
C ASP A 296 4.93 -14.63 1.93
N ARG A 297 4.37 -14.05 0.87
CA ARG A 297 5.09 -13.26 -0.13
C ARG A 297 5.09 -11.80 0.31
N ARG A 298 6.12 -11.40 1.04
CA ARG A 298 6.22 -10.03 1.56
C ARG A 298 7.68 -9.60 1.69
N VAL A 299 7.90 -8.30 1.76
CA VAL A 299 9.16 -7.70 2.19
C VAL A 299 8.89 -6.88 3.43
N GLU A 300 9.62 -7.11 4.50
CA GLU A 300 9.46 -6.40 5.76
C GLU A 300 10.62 -5.40 5.95
N LEU A 301 10.28 -4.16 6.27
CA LEU A 301 11.20 -3.12 6.69
C LEU A 301 11.22 -3.13 8.22
N LEU A 302 12.30 -3.66 8.80
CA LEU A 302 12.46 -3.88 10.24
C LEU A 302 13.35 -2.79 10.83
N CYS A 303 12.84 -2.07 11.83
CA CYS A 303 13.57 -1.02 12.54
C CYS A 303 13.96 -1.52 13.94
N PHE A 304 15.26 -1.49 14.22
CA PHE A 304 15.85 -1.90 15.50
C PHE A 304 16.48 -0.70 16.22
N GLU A 305 16.52 -0.77 17.55
CA GLU A 305 17.48 0.03 18.33
C GLU A 305 18.91 -0.29 17.86
N PRO A 306 19.84 0.69 17.85
CA PRO A 306 21.20 0.49 17.34
C PRO A 306 21.96 -0.69 17.96
N ASP A 307 21.71 -0.95 19.25
CA ASP A 307 22.40 -1.98 20.04
C ASP A 307 21.64 -3.32 20.07
N ASP A 308 20.42 -3.38 19.52
CA ASP A 308 19.57 -4.57 19.45
C ASP A 308 19.57 -5.24 18.06
N LEU A 309 20.59 -4.96 17.26
CA LEU A 309 20.72 -5.58 15.94
C LEU A 309 20.90 -7.11 16.05
N PRO A 310 20.09 -7.89 15.33
CA PRO A 310 20.30 -9.33 15.23
C PRO A 310 21.64 -9.60 14.52
N SER A 311 22.28 -10.73 14.83
CA SER A 311 23.58 -11.10 14.24
C SER A 311 23.56 -11.32 12.73
N GLY A 312 22.38 -11.30 12.07
CA GLY A 312 22.17 -11.48 10.63
C GLY A 312 22.52 -12.86 10.06
N ALA A 313 23.40 -13.60 10.73
CA ALA A 313 24.00 -14.86 10.28
C ALA A 313 23.29 -16.13 10.80
N GLY A 314 21.96 -16.08 10.97
CA GLY A 314 21.19 -17.25 11.41
C GLY A 314 21.07 -18.32 10.31
N ASP A 315 21.05 -19.59 10.71
CA ASP A 315 20.58 -20.71 9.90
C ASP A 315 19.31 -21.27 10.56
N PRO A 316 18.12 -21.13 9.95
CA PRO A 316 17.89 -20.53 8.64
C PRO A 316 18.05 -18.99 8.63
N PRO A 317 18.23 -18.36 7.46
CA PRO A 317 18.29 -16.90 7.32
C PRO A 317 17.14 -16.23 8.05
N GLY A 318 17.43 -15.26 8.91
CA GLY A 318 16.42 -14.58 9.76
C GLY A 318 16.14 -15.26 11.10
N GLY A 319 16.79 -16.39 11.40
CA GLY A 319 16.60 -17.12 12.65
C GLY A 319 16.86 -16.31 13.92
N SER A 320 17.79 -15.37 13.88
CA SER A 320 18.07 -14.45 14.97
C SER A 320 17.03 -13.35 15.16
N VAL A 321 16.04 -13.24 14.26
CA VAL A 321 14.96 -12.25 14.32
C VAL A 321 13.63 -12.95 14.59
N TYR A 322 13.22 -13.82 13.67
CA TYR A 322 11.91 -14.47 13.72
C TYR A 322 11.87 -15.69 14.65
N GLY A 323 13.02 -16.31 14.92
CA GLY A 323 13.17 -17.43 15.86
C GLY A 323 13.48 -16.99 17.29
N ASP A 324 13.78 -15.71 17.52
CA ASP A 324 14.16 -15.19 18.83
C ASP A 324 12.91 -14.69 19.59
N PRO A 325 12.50 -15.35 20.69
CA PRO A 325 11.30 -14.99 21.43
C PRO A 325 11.46 -13.69 22.24
N THR A 326 12.65 -13.09 22.28
CA THR A 326 12.90 -11.86 23.02
C THR A 326 12.44 -10.61 22.26
N TYR A 327 12.15 -10.70 20.95
CA TYR A 327 11.61 -9.58 20.19
C TYR A 327 10.10 -9.41 20.38
N THR A 328 9.68 -8.17 20.65
CA THR A 328 8.29 -7.74 20.57
C THR A 328 8.08 -6.93 19.30
N TRP A 329 7.11 -7.34 18.50
CA TRP A 329 6.84 -6.78 17.18
C TRP A 329 5.78 -5.70 17.24
N THR A 330 6.12 -4.49 16.77
CA THR A 330 5.21 -3.34 16.74
C THR A 330 5.02 -2.89 15.30
N PRO A 331 3.80 -2.93 14.73
CA PRO A 331 3.57 -2.44 13.39
C PRO A 331 3.71 -0.92 13.36
N ILE A 332 4.48 -0.42 12.41
CA ILE A 332 4.52 1.00 12.04
C ILE A 332 3.28 1.26 11.18
N ARG A 333 2.66 2.43 11.36
CA ARG A 333 1.54 2.82 10.50
C ARG A 333 2.06 3.14 9.09
N PRO A 334 1.41 2.64 8.02
CA PRO A 334 1.68 3.11 6.67
C PRO A 334 1.65 4.64 6.62
N GLY A 335 2.49 5.22 5.76
CA GLY A 335 2.74 6.66 5.76
C GLY A 335 1.51 7.52 5.50
N PRO A 336 1.61 8.84 5.75
CA PRO A 336 0.55 9.77 5.40
C PRO A 336 0.34 9.77 3.89
N GLY A 337 -0.92 9.71 3.49
CA GLY A 337 -1.31 9.81 2.10
C GLY A 337 -2.20 8.64 1.70
N PRO A 338 -3.40 8.91 1.18
CA PRO A 338 -4.22 7.85 0.66
C PRO A 338 -3.53 7.09 -0.48
N HIS A 339 -3.89 5.83 -0.65
CA HIS A 339 -3.64 5.06 -1.86
C HIS A 339 -4.16 5.82 -3.09
N PRO A 340 -3.50 5.86 -4.27
CA PRO A 340 -4.05 6.53 -5.45
C PRO A 340 -5.39 5.93 -5.90
N LEU A 341 -5.61 4.62 -5.70
CA LEU A 341 -6.90 3.97 -5.97
C LEU A 341 -7.87 3.96 -4.78
N GLY A 342 -7.37 4.07 -3.55
CA GLY A 342 -8.18 4.01 -2.33
C GLY A 342 -8.40 5.37 -1.68
N GLY A 343 -7.86 6.43 -2.27
CA GLY A 343 -7.92 7.75 -1.71
C GLY A 343 -9.21 8.48 -1.96
N PRO A 344 -9.47 9.54 -1.17
CA PRO A 344 -10.04 10.75 -1.72
C PRO A 344 -9.97 10.90 -3.24
N CYS A 345 -11.04 10.50 -3.89
CA CYS A 345 -11.32 10.89 -5.26
C CYS A 345 -12.29 12.05 -5.19
N PHE A 346 -12.05 13.08 -5.99
CA PHE A 346 -13.07 14.07 -6.26
C PHE A 346 -13.15 14.30 -7.76
N GLU A 347 -14.39 14.47 -8.24
CA GLU A 347 -14.67 14.83 -9.62
C GLU A 347 -14.82 16.35 -9.72
N LEU A 348 -14.08 16.97 -10.63
CA LEU A 348 -14.35 18.34 -11.06
C LEU A 348 -15.11 18.29 -12.38
N ALA A 349 -16.40 18.61 -12.35
CA ALA A 349 -17.21 18.74 -13.55
C ALA A 349 -17.22 20.20 -13.99
N LEU A 350 -16.43 20.52 -15.01
CA LEU A 350 -16.47 21.85 -15.60
C LEU A 350 -17.63 21.92 -16.59
N MET A 351 -18.58 22.81 -16.29
CA MET A 351 -19.59 23.24 -17.24
C MET A 351 -19.18 24.64 -17.71
N ALA A 352 -18.63 24.74 -18.91
CA ALA A 352 -18.61 26.04 -19.58
C ALA A 352 -19.37 25.89 -20.88
N GLU A 353 -20.35 26.77 -21.08
CA GLU A 353 -21.02 26.94 -22.37
C GLU A 353 -20.00 27.19 -23.50
N ASP A 354 -18.79 27.65 -23.14
CA ASP A 354 -17.66 27.91 -24.04
C ASP A 354 -16.39 27.08 -23.70
N LEU A 355 -16.48 25.84 -23.17
CA LEU A 355 -15.27 24.99 -23.07
C LEU A 355 -14.66 24.68 -24.44
N GLU A 356 -15.42 24.85 -25.52
CA GLU A 356 -14.92 24.82 -26.90
C GLU A 356 -13.96 26.00 -27.21
N GLY A 357 -14.03 27.09 -26.44
CA GLY A 357 -13.13 28.23 -26.57
C GLY A 357 -11.73 27.97 -26.02
N PHE A 358 -11.61 27.06 -25.05
CA PHE A 358 -10.32 26.56 -24.60
C PHE A 358 -9.89 25.47 -25.59
N GLY A 359 -8.84 25.75 -26.38
CA GLY A 359 -8.33 24.81 -27.38
C GLY A 359 -8.01 23.43 -26.78
N GLU A 360 -7.83 22.41 -27.62
CA GLU A 360 -7.52 21.04 -27.15
C GLU A 360 -6.22 20.96 -26.33
N ASP A 361 -5.33 21.93 -26.52
CA ASP A 361 -4.07 22.09 -25.78
C ASP A 361 -4.26 22.71 -24.37
N ALA A 362 -5.48 23.10 -24.01
CA ALA A 362 -5.77 23.62 -22.68
C ALA A 362 -5.63 22.52 -21.62
N SER A 363 -5.21 22.92 -20.42
CA SER A 363 -5.10 22.02 -19.27
C SER A 363 -5.75 22.60 -18.04
N LEU A 364 -6.38 21.73 -17.25
CA LEU A 364 -6.82 22.05 -15.91
C LEU A 364 -5.68 21.73 -14.96
N ARG A 365 -5.19 22.75 -14.26
CA ARG A 365 -4.20 22.62 -13.20
C ARG A 365 -4.87 22.80 -11.84
N LEU A 366 -4.61 21.87 -10.93
CA LEU A 366 -5.06 21.91 -9.55
C LEU A 366 -3.85 21.92 -8.62
N ARG A 367 -3.66 23.02 -7.90
CA ARG A 367 -2.53 23.23 -7.01
C ARG A 367 -2.99 23.42 -5.57
N GLY A 368 -2.49 22.63 -4.63
CA GLY A 368 -2.85 22.77 -3.22
C GLY A 368 -2.21 21.71 -2.34
N GLY A 369 -1.82 22.09 -1.11
CA GLY A 369 -1.02 21.22 -0.26
C GLY A 369 0.29 20.81 -0.96
N PRO A 370 0.67 19.52 -0.97
CA PRO A 370 1.82 19.02 -1.73
C PRO A 370 1.52 18.74 -3.21
N TYR A 371 0.30 19.00 -3.68
CA TYR A 371 -0.15 18.61 -5.02
C TYR A 371 -0.06 19.76 -6.02
N ASP A 372 0.44 19.45 -7.21
CA ASP A 372 0.41 20.31 -8.40
C ASP A 372 0.05 19.44 -9.60
N LEU A 373 -1.23 19.14 -9.75
CA LEU A 373 -1.77 18.20 -10.73
C LEU A 373 -2.17 18.95 -11.99
N ARG A 374 -1.92 18.37 -13.17
CA ARG A 374 -2.36 18.92 -14.46
C ARG A 374 -3.03 17.83 -15.28
N HIS A 375 -4.24 18.12 -15.75
CA HIS A 375 -4.96 17.26 -16.69
C HIS A 375 -5.20 18.02 -17.99
N ALA A 376 -4.78 17.46 -19.12
CA ALA A 376 -5.15 18.02 -20.41
C ALA A 376 -6.67 17.92 -20.61
N PHE A 377 -7.26 18.90 -21.30
CA PHE A 377 -8.67 18.86 -21.64
C PHE A 377 -9.01 17.68 -22.55
N ALA A 378 -8.05 17.28 -23.41
CA ALA A 378 -8.15 16.10 -24.26
C ALA A 378 -8.36 14.79 -23.47
N ASP A 379 -7.83 14.72 -22.24
CA ASP A 379 -7.91 13.54 -21.38
C ASP A 379 -9.17 13.53 -20.50
N ALA A 380 -9.91 14.63 -20.46
CA ALA A 380 -11.13 14.74 -19.67
C ALA A 380 -12.28 13.92 -20.27
N SER A 381 -12.95 13.13 -19.44
CA SER A 381 -14.17 12.43 -19.84
C SER A 381 -15.31 13.41 -20.13
N ARG A 382 -16.24 13.06 -21.02
CA ARG A 382 -17.42 13.88 -21.31
C ARG A 382 -18.67 13.28 -20.66
N ARG A 383 -19.44 14.11 -19.94
CA ARG A 383 -20.76 13.75 -19.38
C ARG A 383 -21.76 14.85 -19.75
N GLY A 384 -22.53 14.64 -20.81
CA GLY A 384 -23.42 15.68 -21.34
C GLY A 384 -22.62 16.93 -21.78
N PRO A 385 -22.98 18.14 -21.32
CA PRO A 385 -22.24 19.37 -21.62
C PRO A 385 -20.96 19.55 -20.78
N HIS A 386 -20.67 18.63 -19.85
CA HIS A 386 -19.55 18.77 -18.93
C HIS A 386 -18.30 18.05 -19.44
N ARG A 387 -17.14 18.69 -19.23
CA ARG A 387 -15.87 17.96 -19.13
C ARG A 387 -15.62 17.59 -17.68
N VAL A 388 -15.44 16.31 -17.43
CA VAL A 388 -15.27 15.74 -16.09
C VAL A 388 -13.83 15.30 -15.93
N PHE A 389 -13.17 15.95 -14.96
CA PHE A 389 -11.80 15.68 -14.57
C PHE A 389 -11.80 14.86 -13.29
N HIS A 390 -11.08 13.75 -13.30
CA HIS A 390 -10.99 12.82 -12.19
C HIS A 390 -9.66 13.04 -11.49
N PHE A 391 -9.70 13.45 -10.23
CA PHE A 391 -8.51 13.67 -9.43
C PHE A 391 -8.39 12.62 -8.35
N HIS A 392 -7.28 11.90 -8.36
CA HIS A 392 -7.00 10.82 -7.42
C HIS A 392 -5.95 11.23 -6.37
N GLY A 393 -6.15 10.79 -5.14
CA GLY A 393 -5.17 10.92 -4.07
C GLY A 393 -5.00 12.34 -3.54
N ILE A 394 -6.08 13.12 -3.51
CA ILE A 394 -6.11 14.50 -3.01
C ILE A 394 -6.29 14.48 -1.49
N ALA A 395 -5.45 15.18 -0.72
CA ALA A 395 -5.61 15.18 0.74
C ALA A 395 -6.82 16.02 1.20
N LYS A 396 -7.62 15.47 2.14
CA LYS A 396 -8.51 16.30 2.97
C LYS A 396 -7.69 17.26 3.83
N GLY A 397 -8.28 18.40 4.19
CA GLY A 397 -7.65 19.47 4.97
C GLY A 397 -6.75 20.41 4.15
N GLY A 398 -6.57 20.14 2.86
CA GLY A 398 -5.83 20.99 1.94
C GLY A 398 -6.64 22.20 1.45
N LYS A 399 -5.92 23.24 1.03
CA LYS A 399 -6.49 24.36 0.26
C LYS A 399 -5.96 24.31 -1.16
N TYR A 400 -6.87 24.33 -2.12
CA TYR A 400 -6.60 24.10 -3.52
C TYR A 400 -6.99 25.30 -4.37
N THR A 401 -6.21 25.55 -5.40
CA THR A 401 -6.45 26.51 -6.46
C THR A 401 -6.56 25.73 -7.76
N ALA A 402 -7.68 25.88 -8.47
CA ALA A 402 -7.83 25.33 -9.82
C ALA A 402 -7.73 26.45 -10.86
N THR A 403 -6.94 26.23 -11.88
CA THR A 403 -6.71 27.14 -13.00
C THR A 403 -6.83 26.39 -14.32
N VAL A 404 -7.50 26.98 -15.30
CA VAL A 404 -7.40 26.54 -16.69
C VAL A 404 -6.24 27.30 -17.33
N GLU A 405 -5.25 26.56 -17.84
CA GLU A 405 -4.10 27.10 -18.56
C GLU A 405 -4.27 26.79 -20.05
N SER A 406 -4.40 27.81 -20.90
CA SER A 406 -4.44 27.68 -22.37
C SER A 406 -3.46 28.66 -22.99
N ALA A 407 -2.49 28.19 -23.78
CA ALA A 407 -1.58 29.09 -24.46
C ALA A 407 -2.28 29.77 -25.66
N PRO A 408 -2.07 31.08 -25.91
CA PRO A 408 -1.18 32.03 -25.22
C PRO A 408 -1.86 32.83 -24.09
N ASP A 409 -3.07 32.47 -23.70
CA ASP A 409 -3.91 33.26 -22.81
C ASP A 409 -3.48 33.17 -21.34
N ASP A 410 -3.85 34.19 -20.57
CA ASP A 410 -3.63 34.19 -19.12
C ASP A 410 -4.42 33.05 -18.46
N PRO A 411 -3.83 32.36 -17.45
CA PRO A 411 -4.53 31.30 -16.73
C PRO A 411 -5.85 31.80 -16.13
N VAL A 412 -6.94 31.11 -16.44
CA VAL A 412 -8.26 31.40 -15.88
C VAL A 412 -8.40 30.68 -14.55
N VAL A 413 -8.36 31.44 -13.46
CA VAL A 413 -8.56 30.93 -12.11
C VAL A 413 -10.03 30.56 -11.90
N LEU A 414 -10.30 29.28 -11.67
CA LEU A 414 -11.65 28.76 -11.40
C LEU A 414 -12.04 28.96 -9.93
N PHE A 415 -11.11 28.66 -9.03
CA PHE A 415 -11.22 28.95 -7.61
C PHE A 415 -9.82 29.05 -6.99
N GLU A 416 -9.70 29.79 -5.89
CA GLU A 416 -8.47 29.92 -5.13
C GLU A 416 -8.65 29.46 -3.69
N HIS A 417 -7.65 28.73 -3.18
CA HIS A 417 -7.56 28.35 -1.78
C HIS A 417 -8.84 27.68 -1.20
N ALA A 418 -9.60 27.00 -2.04
CA ALA A 418 -10.82 26.30 -1.66
C ALA A 418 -10.49 25.00 -0.93
N SER A 419 -11.24 24.70 0.13
CA SER A 419 -11.24 23.34 0.70
C SER A 419 -12.12 22.45 -0.17
N LEU A 420 -11.60 21.27 -0.51
CA LEU A 420 -12.33 20.28 -1.31
C LEU A 420 -12.90 19.16 -0.44
N ASP A 421 -12.82 19.28 0.88
CA ASP A 421 -13.10 18.20 1.84
C ASP A 421 -14.51 17.64 1.74
N SER A 422 -15.49 18.48 1.39
CA SER A 422 -16.90 18.10 1.20
C SER A 422 -17.16 17.36 -0.11
N TYR A 423 -16.27 17.48 -1.09
CA TYR A 423 -16.41 16.91 -2.44
C TYR A 423 -15.57 15.65 -2.63
N ILE A 424 -14.58 15.50 -1.77
CA ILE A 424 -13.76 14.31 -1.67
C ILE A 424 -14.60 13.16 -1.09
N ALA A 425 -14.87 12.13 -1.91
CA ALA A 425 -15.36 10.85 -1.43
C ALA A 425 -14.32 10.25 -0.47
N GLY A 426 -14.71 9.97 0.76
CA GLY A 426 -13.79 9.50 1.80
C GLY A 426 -13.55 7.99 1.73
N ILE A 427 -12.38 7.55 2.22
CA ILE A 427 -12.07 6.13 2.50
C ILE A 427 -13.17 5.47 3.35
N ASP A 428 -13.83 6.24 4.24
CA ASP A 428 -14.86 5.74 5.15
C ASP A 428 -16.23 5.46 4.48
N ALA A 429 -16.40 5.81 3.20
CA ALA A 429 -17.63 5.62 2.45
C ALA A 429 -17.34 5.24 0.97
N PRO A 430 -16.74 4.06 0.72
CA PRO A 430 -16.28 3.65 -0.61
C PRO A 430 -17.42 3.50 -1.64
N ASP A 431 -18.65 3.27 -1.17
CA ASP A 431 -19.84 3.19 -2.02
C ASP A 431 -20.39 4.57 -2.43
N GLN A 432 -19.86 5.65 -1.84
CA GLN A 432 -20.30 7.00 -2.15
C GLN A 432 -19.55 7.52 -3.36
N GLN A 433 -20.27 7.73 -4.47
CA GLN A 433 -19.67 8.34 -5.65
C GLN A 433 -19.10 9.74 -5.32
N PRO A 434 -17.97 10.14 -5.93
CA PRO A 434 -17.43 11.47 -5.78
C PRO A 434 -18.50 12.51 -6.10
N GLN A 435 -18.64 13.53 -5.25
CA GLN A 435 -19.54 14.63 -5.56
C GLN A 435 -18.87 15.53 -6.59
N ALA A 436 -19.45 15.60 -7.78
CA ALA A 436 -18.97 16.51 -8.81
C ALA A 436 -19.09 17.96 -8.34
N ILE A 437 -17.98 18.70 -8.36
CA ILE A 437 -18.00 20.15 -8.24
C ILE A 437 -18.36 20.70 -9.61
N ALA A 438 -19.57 21.23 -9.76
CA ALA A 438 -20.00 21.91 -10.96
C ALA A 438 -19.49 23.36 -10.93
N ILE A 439 -18.55 23.70 -11.82
CA ILE A 439 -18.10 25.08 -12.00
C ILE A 439 -18.66 25.62 -13.30
N HIS A 440 -19.45 26.69 -13.20
CA HIS A 440 -19.99 27.42 -14.33
C HIS A 440 -19.05 28.57 -14.70
N ILE A 441 -18.30 28.40 -15.79
CA ILE A 441 -17.46 29.48 -16.32
C ILE A 441 -18.32 30.29 -17.28
N ALA A 442 -18.82 31.43 -16.82
CA ALA A 442 -19.39 32.45 -17.70
C ALA A 442 -18.27 33.15 -18.48
N ARG A 443 -18.55 33.56 -19.72
CA ARG A 443 -17.57 34.16 -20.67
C ARG A 443 -16.52 35.10 -20.05
N PRO A 444 -15.29 35.13 -20.60
CA PRO A 444 -14.26 36.06 -20.17
C PRO A 444 -14.70 37.53 -20.35
N PRO A 445 -14.17 38.47 -19.53
CA PRO A 445 -14.72 39.81 -19.34
C PRO A 445 -14.52 40.78 -20.49
N GLU A 446 -13.90 40.40 -21.61
CA GLU A 446 -13.65 41.31 -22.74
C GLU A 446 -14.95 41.80 -23.42
N GLN A 447 -16.13 41.33 -22.97
CA GLN A 447 -17.43 41.81 -23.40
C GLN A 447 -18.37 42.29 -22.26
N ARG A 448 -17.89 42.49 -21.02
CA ARG A 448 -18.73 43.00 -19.92
C ARG A 448 -18.04 44.09 -19.11
N GLU A 449 -18.64 45.28 -19.12
CA GLU A 449 -18.37 46.32 -18.13
C GLU A 449 -18.63 45.76 -16.71
N SER A 450 -17.60 45.84 -15.87
CA SER A 450 -17.48 45.49 -14.43
C SER A 450 -18.69 44.86 -13.72
N VAL A 451 -18.57 43.58 -13.32
CA VAL A 451 -19.33 42.98 -12.20
C VAL A 451 -18.44 41.98 -11.43
N GLY A 452 -18.61 41.89 -10.11
CA GLY A 452 -17.79 41.15 -9.13
C GLY A 452 -17.89 39.60 -9.13
N PRO A 453 -17.47 38.93 -8.03
CA PRO A 453 -17.03 37.53 -8.03
C PRO A 453 -18.14 36.51 -8.32
N TYR A 454 -17.73 35.39 -8.95
CA TYR A 454 -18.56 34.27 -9.42
C TYR A 454 -19.48 33.67 -8.33
N GLU A 455 -20.70 33.30 -8.71
CA GLU A 455 -21.67 32.59 -7.84
C GLU A 455 -21.43 31.07 -7.85
N TYR A 456 -21.35 30.48 -6.65
CA TYR A 456 -21.36 29.03 -6.42
C TYR A 456 -22.78 28.48 -6.54
N SER A 457 -22.99 27.44 -7.37
CA SER A 457 -24.23 26.66 -7.40
C SER A 457 -24.13 25.37 -6.57
N ALA A 458 -25.27 24.91 -6.05
CA ALA A 458 -25.42 23.74 -5.18
C ALA A 458 -25.09 22.40 -5.90
N PRO A 459 -24.75 21.31 -5.17
CA PRO A 459 -24.41 20.01 -5.75
C PRO A 459 -25.53 19.43 -6.62
N ILE A 460 -25.14 18.77 -7.71
CA ILE A 460 -26.04 18.04 -8.60
C ILE A 460 -26.53 16.78 -7.87
N GLY A 461 -27.84 16.69 -7.63
CA GLY A 461 -28.47 15.45 -7.14
C GLY A 461 -28.49 14.41 -8.26
N TYR A 462 -28.23 13.14 -7.90
CA TYR A 462 -28.43 12.03 -8.83
C TYR A 462 -29.92 11.86 -9.09
N ASP A 463 -30.36 12.07 -10.34
CA ASP A 463 -31.69 11.67 -10.78
C ASP A 463 -31.78 10.14 -10.81
N ASP A 464 -32.82 9.62 -10.17
CA ASP A 464 -33.18 8.21 -9.99
C ASP A 464 -33.35 7.50 -11.36
N PRO A 465 -32.77 6.31 -11.60
CA PRO A 465 -32.91 5.59 -12.88
C PRO A 465 -34.22 4.77 -12.95
N GLU A 466 -35.35 5.35 -12.54
CA GLU A 466 -36.67 4.74 -12.70
C GLU A 466 -37.57 5.62 -13.56
N ASP A 467 -37.38 5.59 -14.88
CA ASP A 467 -38.44 5.88 -15.85
C ASP A 467 -38.04 5.30 -17.23
N PHE A 468 -38.22 3.99 -17.37
CA PHE A 468 -38.41 3.34 -18.67
C PHE A 468 -39.83 2.77 -18.67
N GLU A 469 -40.79 3.58 -19.09
CA GLU A 469 -42.12 3.12 -19.43
C GLU A 469 -42.04 2.13 -20.60
N ALA A 470 -42.57 0.93 -20.38
CA ALA A 470 -42.77 -0.06 -21.40
C ALA A 470 -44.06 0.24 -22.17
N GLU A 471 -43.95 0.79 -23.38
CA GLU A 471 -44.97 0.65 -24.43
C GLU A 471 -44.66 -0.64 -25.21
N THR A 472 -45.50 -1.68 -25.19
CA THR A 472 -46.61 -1.94 -26.13
C THR A 472 -46.99 -3.44 -26.02
N PRO A 473 -48.13 -3.92 -26.57
CA PRO A 473 -49.40 -3.27 -26.89
C PRO A 473 -50.57 -3.71 -25.99
#